data_AF-A0A2E0FM76-F1
#
_entry.id   AF-A0A2E0FM76-F1
#
_cell.length_a   1.000
_cell.length_b   1.000
_cell.length_c   1.000
_cell.angle_alpha   90.00
_cell.angle_beta   90.00
_cell.angle_gamma   90.00
#
_symmetry.space_group_name_H-M   'P 1'
#
loop_
_entity.id
_entity.type
_entity.pdbx_description
1 polymer ?
#
loop_
_entity_poly.entity_id
_entity_poly.type
_entity_poly.pdbx_seq_one_letter_code
_entity_poly.pdbx_strand_id
1 'polypeptide(L)'
;MIPISLYPFIAKALTKNVKEPALKQPPPRKKDEPKPWLHDINYQQFKRGIVQPENSGRFNYGAKNPLSSATGAYQILYKQHEDQLRSEYGINTRDEFALSKDAQEAIMDIRIKNYEDDAYELYNEYKPQLKDKFVFTQEDVMALVHFAGRQGTRKYLGSIRDGRVPPRMPGTNLTQEEYLSRFNIGLQAFEDSSAGE
;
A
#
# COMPACT_ATOMS: atom_id res chain seq x y z
N MET A 1 5.65 -42.25 12.28
CA MET A 1 4.22 -42.05 11.98
C MET A 1 3.47 -42.18 13.30
N ILE A 2 3.06 -41.05 13.88
CA ILE A 2 2.39 -40.98 15.20
C ILE A 2 1.02 -40.37 14.94
N PRO A 3 -0.10 -41.01 15.33
CA PRO A 3 -1.43 -40.46 15.12
C PRO A 3 -1.78 -39.50 16.25
N ILE A 4 -2.20 -38.28 15.92
CA ILE A 4 -2.84 -37.34 16.85
C ILE A 4 -4.35 -37.44 16.61
N SER A 5 -5.04 -37.96 17.62
CA SER A 5 -6.49 -38.08 17.72
C SER A 5 -6.98 -37.16 18.84
N LEU A 6 -7.99 -36.36 18.48
CA LEU A 6 -9.00 -35.71 19.31
C LEU A 6 -8.57 -34.68 20.39
N TYR A 7 -9.00 -33.43 20.16
CA TYR A 7 -9.74 -32.64 21.15
C TYR A 7 -10.87 -31.83 20.46
N PRO A 8 -12.14 -32.23 20.64
CA PRO A 8 -13.29 -31.32 20.61
C PRO A 8 -13.63 -30.86 22.04
N PHE A 9 -14.44 -29.79 22.18
CA PHE A 9 -14.70 -28.93 23.37
C PHE A 9 -13.73 -27.74 23.41
N ILE A 10 -14.14 -26.51 23.10
CA ILE A 10 -15.19 -25.77 23.82
C ILE A 10 -16.18 -25.15 22.82
N ALA A 11 -17.43 -25.62 22.90
CA ALA A 11 -18.58 -24.92 22.34
C ALA A 11 -18.94 -23.72 23.22
N LYS A 12 -19.33 -22.62 22.55
CA LYS A 12 -20.52 -21.83 22.91
C LYS A 12 -20.51 -21.19 24.31
N ALA A 13 -19.75 -20.11 24.45
CA ALA A 13 -20.08 -19.01 25.36
C ALA A 13 -19.68 -17.68 24.71
N LEU A 14 -20.51 -16.65 24.86
CA LEU A 14 -20.40 -15.30 24.29
C LEU A 14 -20.96 -15.08 22.87
N THR A 15 -22.25 -15.38 22.71
CA THR A 15 -23.16 -14.38 22.13
C THR A 15 -23.22 -13.17 23.07
N LYS A 16 -22.25 -12.27 22.98
CA LYS A 16 -22.44 -10.88 23.37
C LYS A 16 -22.30 -10.04 22.11
N ASN A 17 -23.32 -9.24 21.92
CA ASN A 17 -23.51 -8.23 20.90
C ASN A 17 -22.42 -7.15 21.04
N VAL A 18 -21.16 -7.50 20.74
CA VAL A 18 -20.10 -6.52 20.58
C VAL A 18 -20.34 -5.93 19.20
N LYS A 19 -20.98 -4.76 19.16
CA LYS A 19 -20.79 -3.86 18.03
C LYS A 19 -19.28 -3.73 17.89
N GLU A 20 -18.70 -4.31 16.83
CA GLU A 20 -17.38 -3.90 16.38
C GLU A 20 -17.42 -2.36 16.38
N PRO A 21 -16.51 -1.69 17.11
CA PRO A 21 -16.46 -0.24 17.03
C PRO A 21 -16.22 0.07 15.55
N ALA A 22 -17.19 0.74 14.92
CA ALA A 22 -17.02 1.28 13.59
C ALA A 22 -15.64 1.94 13.57
N LEU A 23 -14.75 1.42 12.71
CA LEU A 23 -13.41 1.96 12.53
C LEU A 23 -13.60 3.45 12.31
N LYS A 24 -13.26 4.24 13.34
CA LYS A 24 -13.23 5.69 13.21
C LYS A 24 -12.18 5.92 12.16
N GLN A 25 -12.61 6.35 10.97
CA GLN A 25 -11.71 6.84 9.94
C GLN A 25 -10.72 7.77 10.66
N PRO A 26 -9.40 7.60 10.48
CA PRO A 26 -8.47 8.59 11.00
C PRO A 26 -8.95 9.96 10.49
N PRO A 27 -8.87 11.01 11.33
CA PRO A 27 -9.35 12.31 10.92
C PRO A 27 -8.70 12.66 9.58
N PRO A 28 -9.46 13.19 8.60
CA PRO A 28 -8.85 13.66 7.37
C PRO A 28 -7.71 14.60 7.77
N ARG A 29 -6.51 14.38 7.20
CA ARG A 29 -5.40 15.33 7.34
C ARG A 29 -5.99 16.72 7.14
N LYS A 30 -5.63 17.66 8.01
CA LYS A 30 -6.08 19.05 7.85
C LYS A 30 -5.83 19.45 6.39
N LYS A 31 -6.76 20.23 5.82
CA LYS A 31 -6.64 20.86 4.48
C LYS A 31 -5.50 21.88 4.47
N ASP A 32 -4.35 21.50 4.98
CA ASP A 32 -3.15 22.28 4.91
C ASP A 32 -2.76 22.29 3.43
N GLU A 33 -2.41 23.49 2.99
CA GLU A 33 -2.40 24.00 1.63
C GLU A 33 -1.82 23.02 0.60
N PRO A 34 -2.27 23.08 -0.68
CA PRO A 34 -1.73 22.23 -1.72
C PRO A 34 -0.21 22.38 -1.76
N LYS A 35 0.52 21.36 -1.27
CA LYS A 35 1.97 21.28 -1.46
C LYS A 35 2.19 21.32 -2.96
N PRO A 36 2.87 22.36 -3.48
CA PRO A 36 3.15 22.41 -4.89
C PRO A 36 4.21 21.34 -5.14
N TRP A 37 3.95 20.52 -6.15
CA TRP A 37 4.88 19.60 -6.83
C TRP A 37 4.98 18.16 -6.31
N LEU A 38 4.75 17.26 -7.26
CA LEU A 38 5.14 15.85 -7.30
C LEU A 38 6.67 15.65 -7.11
N HIS A 39 7.47 16.68 -7.36
CA HIS A 39 8.93 16.63 -7.35
C HIS A 39 9.58 16.75 -5.96
N ASP A 40 8.81 17.02 -4.90
CA ASP A 40 9.32 17.14 -3.52
C ASP A 40 8.84 15.98 -2.61
N ILE A 41 8.39 14.86 -3.18
CA ILE A 41 8.04 13.69 -2.37
C ILE A 41 9.29 13.19 -1.65
N ASN A 42 9.20 13.11 -0.32
CA ASN A 42 10.23 12.45 0.47
C ASN A 42 10.08 10.93 0.28
N TYR A 43 10.98 10.33 -0.53
CA TYR A 43 10.89 8.90 -0.87
C TYR A 43 10.98 8.01 0.37
N GLN A 44 11.77 8.40 1.36
CA GLN A 44 11.89 7.64 2.61
C GLN A 44 10.59 7.67 3.40
N GLN A 45 9.96 8.84 3.49
CA GLN A 45 8.65 8.97 4.10
C GLN A 45 7.59 8.14 3.35
N PHE A 46 7.56 8.22 2.02
CA PHE A 46 6.61 7.47 1.21
C PHE A 46 6.79 5.95 1.35
N LYS A 47 8.04 5.46 1.33
CA LYS A 47 8.41 4.07 1.61
C LYS A 47 7.93 3.62 2.98
N ARG A 48 8.05 4.46 4.02
CA ARG A 48 7.52 4.20 5.36
C ARG A 48 6.00 4.07 5.35
N GLY A 49 5.34 4.96 4.61
CA GLY A 49 3.91 4.90 4.34
C GLY A 49 3.51 3.54 3.76
N ILE A 50 4.20 3.03 2.73
CA ILE A 50 3.92 1.72 2.09
C ILE A 50 4.18 0.55 3.04
N VAL A 51 5.28 0.58 3.77
CA VAL A 51 5.66 -0.54 4.66
C VAL A 51 4.65 -0.74 5.79
N GLN A 52 3.89 0.30 6.15
CA GLN A 52 2.86 0.21 7.19
C GLN A 52 1.72 -0.78 6.84
N PRO A 53 0.98 -0.66 5.72
CA PRO A 53 0.01 -1.66 5.29
C PRO A 53 0.65 -3.00 4.90
N GLU A 54 1.83 -2.99 4.27
CA GLU A 54 2.42 -4.20 3.69
C GLU A 54 3.12 -5.11 4.71
N ASN A 55 3.79 -4.53 5.70
CA ASN A 55 4.61 -5.26 6.68
C ASN A 55 4.46 -4.72 8.11
N SER A 56 3.33 -4.10 8.43
CA SER A 56 3.05 -3.55 9.77
C SER A 56 4.15 -2.59 10.27
N GLY A 57 4.72 -1.81 9.36
CA GLY A 57 5.74 -0.79 9.65
C GLY A 57 7.18 -1.31 9.73
N ARG A 58 7.39 -2.62 9.54
CA ARG A 58 8.73 -3.25 9.59
C ARG A 58 9.27 -3.49 8.19
N PHE A 59 10.50 -3.04 7.93
CA PHE A 59 11.18 -3.32 6.66
C PHE A 59 11.66 -4.78 6.62
N ASN A 60 10.75 -5.70 6.32
CA ASN A 60 11.05 -7.11 6.17
C ASN A 60 11.42 -7.44 4.72
N TYR A 61 12.67 -7.17 4.34
CA TYR A 61 13.18 -7.44 2.98
C TYR A 61 13.13 -8.94 2.60
N GLY A 62 13.12 -9.84 3.57
CA GLY A 62 12.99 -11.29 3.33
C GLY A 62 11.56 -11.80 3.16
N ALA A 63 10.54 -10.93 3.28
CA ALA A 63 9.14 -11.33 3.19
C ALA A 63 8.82 -11.90 1.79
N LYS A 64 8.11 -13.04 1.74
CA LYS A 64 7.64 -13.64 0.50
C LYS A 64 6.17 -14.01 0.63
N ASN A 65 5.34 -13.51 -0.27
CA ASN A 65 3.97 -13.95 -0.39
C ASN A 65 3.92 -15.38 -0.99
N PRO A 66 3.26 -16.36 -0.36
CA PRO A 66 3.19 -17.73 -0.88
C PRO A 66 2.27 -17.87 -2.10
N LEU A 67 1.33 -16.94 -2.30
CA LEU A 67 0.31 -17.00 -3.36
C LEU A 67 0.64 -16.12 -4.57
N SER A 68 1.70 -15.31 -4.51
CA SER A 68 2.12 -14.42 -5.59
C SER A 68 3.64 -14.27 -5.64
N SER A 69 4.15 -13.53 -6.62
CA SER A 69 5.58 -13.16 -6.68
C SER A 69 5.93 -11.95 -5.81
N ALA A 70 5.00 -11.43 -5.01
CA ALA A 70 5.22 -10.27 -4.14
C ALA A 70 6.30 -10.58 -3.10
N THR A 71 7.35 -9.76 -3.09
CA THR A 71 8.58 -10.02 -2.33
C THR A 71 9.06 -8.75 -1.67
N GLY A 72 9.55 -8.87 -0.45
CA GLY A 72 10.25 -7.81 0.24
C GLY A 72 9.41 -6.88 1.08
N ALA A 73 10.10 -5.85 1.58
CA ALA A 73 9.52 -4.81 2.44
C ALA A 73 8.36 -4.07 1.76
N TYR A 74 8.40 -3.99 0.44
CA TYR A 74 7.44 -3.26 -0.40
C TYR A 74 6.51 -4.18 -1.20
N GLN A 75 6.55 -5.49 -0.96
CA GLN A 75 5.75 -6.49 -1.69
C GLN A 75 5.85 -6.37 -3.23
N ILE A 76 7.06 -6.08 -3.74
CA ILE A 76 7.32 -5.94 -5.19
C ILE A 76 7.09 -7.28 -5.89
N LEU A 77 6.29 -7.28 -6.96
CA LEU A 77 6.02 -8.45 -7.79
C LEU A 77 7.27 -8.86 -8.59
N TYR A 78 8.09 -9.77 -8.06
CA TYR A 78 9.34 -10.22 -8.68
C TYR A 78 9.20 -10.57 -10.17
N LYS A 79 8.14 -11.29 -10.55
CA LYS A 79 7.92 -11.71 -11.94
C LYS A 79 7.71 -10.57 -12.94
N GLN A 80 7.28 -9.40 -12.48
CA GLN A 80 7.17 -8.21 -13.35
C GLN A 80 8.51 -7.51 -13.58
N HIS A 81 9.50 -7.77 -12.71
CA HIS A 81 10.79 -7.08 -12.69
C HIS A 81 11.96 -8.05 -12.93
N GLU A 82 11.70 -9.33 -13.20
CA GLU A 82 12.71 -10.39 -13.32
C GLU A 82 13.76 -10.07 -14.38
N ASP A 83 13.36 -9.51 -15.53
CA ASP A 83 14.28 -9.15 -16.59
C ASP A 83 15.21 -8.01 -16.18
N GLN A 84 14.66 -6.95 -15.57
CA GLN A 84 15.44 -5.82 -15.06
C GLN A 84 16.37 -6.25 -13.93
N LEU A 85 15.87 -7.06 -12.99
CA LEU A 85 16.64 -7.61 -11.88
C LEU A 85 17.81 -8.46 -12.36
N ARG A 86 17.60 -9.25 -13.41
CA ARG A 86 18.65 -10.06 -14.03
C ARG A 86 19.68 -9.19 -14.73
N SER A 87 19.27 -8.22 -15.54
CA SER A 87 20.18 -7.41 -16.36
C SER A 87 20.97 -6.36 -15.56
N GLU A 88 20.33 -5.69 -14.60
CA GLU A 88 20.91 -4.56 -13.88
C GLU A 88 21.54 -4.96 -12.54
N TYR A 89 21.03 -6.02 -11.91
CA TYR A 89 21.43 -6.42 -10.57
C TYR A 89 22.01 -7.85 -10.49
N GLY A 90 22.02 -8.60 -11.61
CA GLY A 90 22.49 -9.98 -11.63
C GLY A 90 21.65 -10.96 -10.81
N ILE A 91 20.41 -10.57 -10.47
CA ILE A 91 19.50 -11.35 -9.63
C ILE A 91 18.64 -12.26 -10.52
N ASN A 92 18.88 -13.56 -10.43
CA ASN A 92 18.26 -14.58 -11.28
C ASN A 92 17.10 -15.30 -10.60
N THR A 93 16.98 -15.18 -9.27
CA THR A 93 15.91 -15.86 -8.53
C THR A 93 15.18 -14.92 -7.58
N ARG A 94 13.94 -15.27 -7.25
CA ARG A 94 13.13 -14.57 -6.24
C ARG A 94 13.80 -14.61 -4.85
N ASP A 95 14.50 -15.70 -4.54
CA ASP A 95 15.18 -15.87 -3.26
C ASP A 95 16.40 -14.95 -3.15
N GLU A 96 17.18 -14.81 -4.22
CA GLU A 96 18.23 -13.79 -4.32
C GLU A 96 17.66 -12.38 -4.15
N PHE A 97 16.52 -12.09 -4.78
CA PHE A 97 15.86 -10.78 -4.64
C PHE A 97 15.42 -10.50 -3.19
N ALA A 98 14.86 -11.49 -2.48
CA ALA A 98 14.47 -11.37 -1.09
C ALA A 98 15.66 -11.09 -0.13
N LEU A 99 16.88 -11.43 -0.55
CA LEU A 99 18.10 -11.17 0.22
C LEU A 99 18.79 -9.85 -0.19
N SER A 100 18.42 -9.27 -1.33
CA SER A 100 19.04 -8.05 -1.84
C SER A 100 18.25 -6.80 -1.45
N LYS A 101 18.60 -6.23 -0.29
CA LYS A 101 18.06 -4.95 0.18
C LYS A 101 18.25 -3.85 -0.88
N ASP A 102 19.45 -3.72 -1.43
CA ASP A 102 19.79 -2.62 -2.34
C ASP A 102 19.00 -2.70 -3.64
N ALA A 103 18.78 -3.91 -4.18
CA ALA A 103 17.92 -4.06 -5.36
C ALA A 103 16.46 -3.75 -5.04
N GLN A 104 15.94 -4.13 -3.86
CA GLN A 104 14.58 -3.78 -3.45
C GLN A 104 14.41 -2.26 -3.29
N GLU A 105 15.39 -1.58 -2.69
CA GLU A 105 15.39 -0.12 -2.56
C GLU A 105 15.41 0.58 -3.92
N ALA A 106 16.31 0.16 -4.80
CA ALA A 106 16.49 0.80 -6.12
C ALA A 106 15.27 0.57 -7.03
N ILE A 107 14.72 -0.65 -7.07
CA ILE A 107 13.48 -0.92 -7.80
C ILE A 107 12.32 -0.12 -7.21
N MET A 108 12.25 0.03 -5.88
CA MET A 108 11.21 0.84 -5.27
C MET A 108 11.34 2.32 -5.67
N ASP A 109 12.55 2.88 -5.71
CA ASP A 109 12.77 4.27 -6.16
C ASP A 109 12.34 4.50 -7.61
N ILE A 110 12.64 3.55 -8.50
CA ILE A 110 12.17 3.60 -9.90
C ILE A 110 10.64 3.54 -9.95
N ARG A 111 10.03 2.67 -9.14
CA ARG A 111 8.57 2.55 -9.07
C ARG A 111 7.90 3.80 -8.51
N ILE A 112 8.48 4.45 -7.51
CA ILE A 112 7.99 5.72 -6.95
C ILE A 112 7.89 6.77 -8.07
N LYS A 113 8.92 6.90 -8.91
CA LYS A 113 8.88 7.80 -10.09
C LYS A 113 7.73 7.46 -11.05
N ASN A 114 7.50 6.19 -11.34
CA ASN A 114 6.38 5.81 -12.21
C ASN A 114 5.02 6.07 -11.55
N TYR A 115 4.92 5.90 -10.23
CA TYR A 115 3.69 6.18 -9.49
C TYR A 115 3.38 7.66 -9.40
N GLU A 116 4.40 8.51 -9.33
CA GLU A 116 4.27 9.97 -9.42
C GLU A 116 3.50 10.34 -10.69
N ASP A 117 4.02 9.94 -11.85
CA ASP A 117 3.40 10.26 -13.16
C ASP A 117 1.95 9.78 -13.23
N ASP A 118 1.72 8.52 -12.81
CA ASP A 118 0.39 7.94 -12.78
C ASP A 118 -0.56 8.69 -11.84
N ALA A 119 -0.08 9.06 -10.66
CA ALA A 119 -0.87 9.78 -9.66
C ALA A 119 -1.19 11.19 -10.13
N TYR A 120 -0.24 11.89 -10.74
CA TYR A 120 -0.44 13.23 -11.28
C TYR A 120 -1.57 13.24 -12.31
N GLU A 121 -1.52 12.32 -13.28
CA GLU A 121 -2.54 12.23 -14.32
C GLU A 121 -3.91 11.89 -13.73
N LEU A 122 -3.99 10.90 -12.84
CA LEU A 122 -5.25 10.50 -12.22
C LEU A 122 -5.83 11.59 -11.29
N TYR A 123 -4.97 12.28 -10.55
CA TYR A 123 -5.37 13.38 -9.68
C TYR A 123 -5.98 14.51 -10.49
N ASN A 124 -5.31 14.95 -11.56
CA ASN A 124 -5.81 16.02 -12.43
C ASN A 124 -7.04 15.61 -13.23
N GLU A 125 -7.16 14.33 -13.60
CA GLU A 125 -8.35 13.81 -14.25
C GLU A 125 -9.58 13.84 -13.31
N TYR A 126 -9.45 13.31 -12.09
CA TYR A 126 -10.59 13.05 -11.22
C TYR A 126 -10.95 14.17 -10.25
N LYS A 127 -9.98 15.01 -9.83
CA LYS A 127 -10.25 16.15 -8.95
C LYS A 127 -11.36 17.08 -9.46
N PRO A 128 -11.33 17.57 -10.72
CA PRO A 128 -12.41 18.43 -11.22
C PRO A 128 -13.76 17.70 -11.39
N GLN A 129 -13.74 16.39 -11.66
CA GLN A 129 -14.95 15.57 -11.80
C GLN A 129 -15.64 15.31 -10.45
N LEU A 130 -14.85 15.13 -9.39
CA LEU A 130 -15.33 14.76 -8.06
C LEU A 130 -15.60 15.97 -7.14
N LYS A 131 -14.97 17.12 -7.39
CA LYS A 131 -15.14 18.36 -6.60
C LYS A 131 -15.01 18.07 -5.10
N ASP A 132 -16.05 18.35 -4.31
CA ASP A 132 -16.05 18.15 -2.86
C ASP A 132 -15.97 16.68 -2.42
N LYS A 133 -16.26 15.74 -3.33
CA LYS A 133 -16.06 14.30 -3.08
C LYS A 133 -14.58 13.89 -3.21
N PHE A 134 -13.74 14.74 -3.81
CA PHE A 134 -12.31 14.48 -3.93
C PHE A 134 -11.60 14.88 -2.64
N VAL A 135 -11.42 13.91 -1.75
CA VAL A 135 -10.80 14.12 -0.43
C VAL A 135 -9.35 13.64 -0.36
N PHE A 136 -8.77 13.20 -1.48
CA PHE A 136 -7.45 12.59 -1.55
C PHE A 136 -6.36 13.65 -1.77
N THR A 137 -5.20 13.46 -1.15
CA THR A 137 -3.96 14.16 -1.57
C THR A 137 -3.36 13.49 -2.80
N GLN A 138 -2.31 14.09 -3.39
CA GLN A 138 -1.59 13.43 -4.48
C GLN A 138 -0.87 12.18 -3.99
N GLU A 139 -0.30 12.21 -2.78
CA GLU A 139 0.34 11.06 -2.13
C GLU A 139 -0.67 9.94 -1.85
N ASP A 140 -1.92 10.25 -1.49
CA ASP A 140 -2.98 9.25 -1.38
C ASP A 140 -3.22 8.58 -2.75
N VAL A 141 -3.34 9.35 -3.83
CA VAL A 141 -3.54 8.77 -5.18
C VAL A 141 -2.32 7.92 -5.58
N MET A 142 -1.11 8.36 -5.26
CA MET A 142 0.12 7.61 -5.50
C MET A 142 0.19 6.32 -4.69
N ALA A 143 -0.23 6.35 -3.43
CA ALA A 143 -0.34 5.16 -2.59
C ALA A 143 -1.38 4.18 -3.14
N LEU A 144 -2.50 4.68 -3.68
CA LEU A 144 -3.46 3.84 -4.40
C LEU A 144 -2.86 3.24 -5.67
N VAL A 145 -2.06 3.99 -6.44
CA VAL A 145 -1.36 3.45 -7.61
C VAL A 145 -0.38 2.34 -7.22
N HIS A 146 0.35 2.47 -6.11
CA HIS A 146 1.16 1.38 -5.58
C HIS A 146 0.30 0.13 -5.29
N PHE A 147 -0.79 0.32 -4.55
CA PHE A 147 -1.65 -0.77 -4.07
C PHE A 147 -2.44 -1.47 -5.19
N ALA A 148 -3.02 -0.69 -6.10
CA ALA A 148 -4.01 -1.15 -7.06
C ALA A 148 -3.52 -1.10 -8.52
N GLY A 149 -2.35 -0.51 -8.77
CA GLY A 149 -1.91 -0.12 -10.11
C GLY A 149 -2.76 1.02 -10.68
N ARG A 150 -2.26 1.66 -11.74
CA ARG A 150 -2.95 2.77 -12.44
C ARG A 150 -4.42 2.49 -12.74
N GLN A 151 -4.70 1.33 -13.36
CA GLN A 151 -6.05 0.97 -13.79
C GLN A 151 -6.97 0.63 -12.59
N GLY A 152 -6.44 0.03 -11.53
CA GLY A 152 -7.20 -0.22 -10.31
C GLY A 152 -7.59 1.08 -9.62
N THR A 153 -6.65 2.02 -9.50
CA THR A 153 -6.89 3.37 -8.97
C THR A 153 -7.90 4.13 -9.81
N ARG A 154 -7.78 4.09 -11.15
CA ARG A 154 -8.76 4.70 -12.07
C ARG A 154 -10.16 4.16 -11.84
N LYS A 155 -10.33 2.84 -11.73
CA LYS A 155 -11.63 2.21 -11.46
C LYS A 155 -12.19 2.60 -10.10
N TYR A 156 -11.33 2.71 -9.08
CA TYR A 156 -11.71 3.17 -7.75
C TYR A 156 -12.21 4.64 -7.76
N LEU A 157 -11.45 5.56 -8.35
CA LEU A 157 -11.88 6.96 -8.46
C LEU A 157 -13.14 7.11 -9.33
N GLY A 158 -13.24 6.29 -10.39
CA GLY A 158 -14.43 6.18 -11.23
C GLY A 158 -15.66 5.69 -10.49
N SER A 159 -15.53 4.72 -9.57
CA SER A 159 -16.67 4.24 -8.78
C SER A 159 -17.19 5.31 -7.83
N ILE A 160 -16.31 6.14 -7.26
CA ILE A 160 -16.72 7.30 -6.43
C ILE A 160 -17.51 8.30 -7.28
N ARG A 161 -17.03 8.59 -8.50
CA ARG A 161 -17.69 9.51 -9.44
C ARG A 161 -19.10 9.02 -9.79
N ASP A 162 -19.19 7.73 -10.10
CA ASP A 162 -20.41 7.09 -10.59
C ASP A 162 -21.34 6.62 -9.45
N GLY A 163 -20.94 6.79 -8.18
CA GLY A 163 -21.71 6.32 -7.02
C GLY A 163 -21.83 4.79 -6.94
N ARG A 164 -20.82 4.06 -7.46
CA ARG A 164 -20.77 2.60 -7.50
C ARG A 164 -19.91 2.04 -6.38
N VAL A 165 -20.13 0.77 -6.06
CA VAL A 165 -19.28 0.02 -5.11
C VAL A 165 -17.86 -0.08 -5.69
N PRO A 166 -16.82 0.29 -4.92
CA PRO A 166 -15.44 0.14 -5.33
C PRO A 166 -15.06 -1.30 -5.66
N PRO A 167 -14.23 -1.54 -6.70
CA PRO A 167 -13.74 -2.88 -6.98
C PRO A 167 -12.81 -3.36 -5.87
N ARG A 168 -13.00 -4.59 -5.40
CA ARG A 168 -12.02 -5.24 -4.53
C ARG A 168 -10.79 -5.65 -5.34
N MET A 169 -9.63 -5.42 -4.75
CA MET A 169 -8.37 -5.79 -5.37
C MET A 169 -8.15 -7.32 -5.23
N PRO A 170 -7.85 -8.05 -6.31
CA PRO A 170 -7.62 -9.50 -6.23
C PRO A 170 -6.42 -9.83 -5.36
N GLY A 171 -6.54 -10.86 -4.52
CA GLY A 171 -5.42 -11.37 -3.72
C GLY A 171 -5.00 -10.49 -2.53
N THR A 172 -5.77 -9.46 -2.20
CA THR A 172 -5.57 -8.65 -1.00
C THR A 172 -6.82 -8.69 -0.11
N ASN A 173 -6.57 -8.64 1.20
CA ASN A 173 -7.60 -8.60 2.23
C ASN A 173 -7.99 -7.16 2.61
N LEU A 174 -7.36 -6.14 2.01
CA LEU A 174 -7.60 -4.74 2.31
C LEU A 174 -8.47 -4.09 1.24
N THR A 175 -9.37 -3.19 1.65
CA THR A 175 -9.93 -2.19 0.75
C THR A 175 -8.94 -1.05 0.51
N GLN A 176 -9.21 -0.23 -0.51
CA GLN A 176 -8.44 0.97 -0.83
C GLN A 176 -8.42 1.96 0.35
N GLU A 177 -9.56 2.12 1.04
CA GLU A 177 -9.69 2.98 2.21
C GLU A 177 -8.89 2.44 3.41
N GLU A 178 -8.94 1.13 3.65
CA GLU A 178 -8.14 0.49 4.71
C GLU A 178 -6.64 0.61 4.43
N TYR A 179 -6.24 0.43 3.16
CA TYR A 179 -4.87 0.62 2.73
C TYR A 179 -4.40 2.06 2.98
N LEU A 180 -5.17 3.06 2.51
CA LEU A 180 -4.86 4.48 2.73
C LEU A 180 -4.81 4.85 4.21
N SER A 181 -5.73 4.32 5.02
CA SER A 181 -5.73 4.55 6.46
C SER A 181 -4.43 4.07 7.10
N ARG A 182 -3.92 2.88 6.71
CA ARG A 182 -2.65 2.35 7.22
C ARG A 182 -1.47 3.11 6.66
N PHE A 183 -1.50 3.47 5.38
CA PHE A 183 -0.46 4.27 4.74
C PHE A 183 -0.25 5.60 5.45
N ASN A 184 -1.35 6.31 5.76
CA ASN A 184 -1.30 7.60 6.45
C ASN A 184 -0.79 7.50 7.90
N ILE A 185 -1.04 6.38 8.59
CA ILE A 185 -0.39 6.10 9.89
C ILE A 185 1.13 5.98 9.73
N GLY A 186 1.59 5.30 8.67
CA GLY A 186 3.02 5.16 8.37
C GLY A 186 3.70 6.48 8.06
N LEU A 187 3.03 7.36 7.29
CA LEU A 187 3.53 8.71 7.01
C LEU A 187 3.67 9.55 8.30
N GLN A 188 2.64 9.54 9.16
CA GLN A 188 2.65 10.32 10.40
C GLN A 188 3.74 9.85 11.36
N ALA A 189 3.91 8.54 11.52
CA ALA A 189 4.93 7.99 12.40
C ALA A 189 6.35 8.42 11.99
N PHE A 190 6.61 8.58 10.67
CA PHE A 190 7.88 9.11 10.19
C PHE A 190 8.04 10.60 10.50
N GLU A 191 7.01 11.42 10.26
CA GLU A 191 7.01 12.86 10.58
C GLU A 191 7.31 13.10 12.06
N ASP A 192 6.61 12.38 12.95
CA ASP A 192 6.78 12.48 14.40
C ASP A 192 8.19 12.07 14.84
N SER A 193 8.79 11.07 14.19
CA SER A 193 10.15 10.62 14.50
C SER A 193 11.20 11.61 14.01
N SER A 194 10.97 12.29 12.89
CA SER A 194 11.90 13.28 12.32
C SER A 194 11.84 14.65 12.97
N ALA A 195 10.75 14.98 13.67
CA ALA A 195 10.58 16.25 14.40
C ALA A 195 11.21 16.24 15.81
N GLY A 196 11.65 15.08 16.28
CA GLY A 196 12.28 14.89 17.59
C GLY A 196 13.82 14.86 17.58
N GLU A 197 14.45 15.04 16.42
CA GLU A 197 15.90 15.20 16.23
C GLU A 197 16.28 16.69 16.08
#